data_AF-A0A1D8A357-F1
#
_entry.id   AF-A0A1D8A357-F1
#
_cell.length_a   1.000
_cell.length_b   1.000
_cell.length_c   1.000
_cell.angle_alpha   90.00
_cell.angle_beta   90.00
_cell.angle_gamma   90.00
#
_symmetry.space_group_name_H-M   'P 1'
#
loop_
_entity.id
_entity.type
_entity.pdbx_description
1 polymer ?
#
loop_
_entity_poly.entity_id
_entity_poly.type
_entity_poly.pdbx_seq_one_letter_code
_entity_poly.pdbx_strand_id
1 'polypeptide(L)'
;MTPREAAEWMKSTVESEGVLSQFQAASELLTRDDEKLAYYDDSGNLCVGKPVLQAFLKITPDLVYERSSKQWCTRQDYHLPGRMQS
;
A
#
# COMPACT_ATOMS: atom_id res chain seq x y z
N MET A 1 -0.90 11.11 13.06
CA MET A 1 -0.44 9.85 12.44
C MET A 1 0.82 10.19 11.67
N THR A 2 1.93 9.53 11.95
CA THR A 2 3.19 9.67 11.21
C THR A 2 3.20 8.73 10.00
N PRO A 3 4.11 8.91 9.03
CA PRO A 3 4.22 7.98 7.91
C PRO A 3 4.51 6.53 8.31
N ARG A 4 5.22 6.34 9.43
CA ARG A 4 5.48 5.03 10.00
C ARG A 4 4.22 4.40 10.59
N GLU A 5 3.46 5.15 11.38
CA GLU A 5 2.20 4.67 11.95
C GLU A 5 1.18 4.33 10.86
N ALA A 6 1.12 5.14 9.80
CA ALA A 6 0.29 4.86 8.62
C ALA A 6 0.71 3.55 7.92
N ALA A 7 2.01 3.33 7.75
CA ALA A 7 2.53 2.08 7.18
C ALA A 7 2.20 0.86 8.05
N GLU A 8 2.32 0.98 9.38
CA GLU A 8 1.95 -0.08 10.33
C GLU A 8 0.44 -0.37 10.29
N TRP A 9 -0.40 0.66 10.17
CA TRP A 9 -1.84 0.49 9.95
C TRP A 9 -2.15 -0.24 8.64
N MET A 10 -1.58 0.20 7.51
CA MET A 10 -1.76 -0.46 6.21
C MET A 10 -1.38 -1.94 6.27
N LYS A 11 -0.28 -2.29 6.95
CA LYS A 11 0.16 -3.67 7.15
C LYS A 11 -0.89 -4.47 7.93
N SER A 12 -1.33 -3.94 9.07
CA SER A 12 -2.36 -4.58 9.90
C SER A 12 -3.65 -4.84 9.11
N THR A 13 -4.06 -3.89 8.26
CA THR A 13 -5.24 -4.06 7.39
C THR A 13 -5.05 -5.21 6.40
N VAL A 14 -3.90 -5.31 5.73
CA VAL A 14 -3.64 -6.46 4.83
C VAL A 14 -3.58 -7.77 5.61
N GLU A 15 -2.98 -7.80 6.80
CA GLU A 15 -2.91 -9.00 7.64
C GLU A 15 -4.29 -9.45 8.13
N SER A 16 -5.20 -8.50 8.39
CA SER A 16 -6.57 -8.78 8.86
C SER A 16 -7.55 -9.10 7.73
N GLU A 17 -7.47 -8.41 6.61
CA GLU A 17 -8.43 -8.48 5.50
C GLU A 17 -7.92 -9.35 4.33
N GLY A 18 -6.63 -9.67 4.32
CA GLY A 18 -5.94 -10.40 3.25
C GLY A 18 -5.51 -9.52 2.08
N VAL A 19 -6.18 -8.37 1.90
CA VAL A 19 -5.93 -7.39 0.84
C VAL A 19 -6.15 -5.96 1.33
N LEU A 20 -5.52 -4.98 0.67
CA LEU A 20 -5.78 -3.55 0.86
C LEU A 20 -5.71 -2.84 -0.48
N SER A 21 -6.80 -2.21 -0.91
CA SER A 21 -6.78 -1.42 -2.14
C SER A 21 -6.04 -0.08 -1.93
N GLN A 22 -5.36 0.40 -2.98
CA GLN A 22 -4.70 1.71 -2.97
C GLN A 22 -5.69 2.85 -2.69
N PHE A 23 -6.90 2.76 -3.23
CA PHE A 23 -7.95 3.74 -3.01
C PHE A 23 -8.40 3.77 -1.54
N GLN A 24 -8.65 2.61 -0.92
CA GLN A 24 -9.01 2.52 0.50
C GLN A 24 -7.90 3.07 1.38
N ALA A 25 -6.65 2.66 1.14
CA ALA A 25 -5.50 3.15 1.90
C ALA A 25 -5.38 4.67 1.81
N ALA A 26 -5.42 5.23 0.59
CA ALA A 26 -5.29 6.67 0.41
C ALA A 26 -6.49 7.45 0.96
N SER A 27 -7.71 6.91 0.87
CA SER A 27 -8.92 7.54 1.43
C SER A 27 -8.88 7.63 2.94
N GLU A 28 -8.52 6.56 3.65
CA GLU A 28 -8.39 6.59 5.11
C GLU A 28 -7.29 7.57 5.55
N LEU A 29 -6.16 7.58 4.85
CA LEU A 29 -5.04 8.47 5.19
C LEU A 29 -5.34 9.94 4.90
N LEU A 30 -6.14 10.23 3.86
CA LEU A 30 -6.57 11.58 3.51
C LEU A 30 -7.41 12.22 4.62
N THR A 31 -8.12 11.43 5.44
CA THR A 31 -8.90 11.94 6.59
C THR A 31 -8.05 12.70 7.62
N ARG A 32 -6.73 12.59 7.54
CA ARG A 32 -5.77 13.20 8.48
C ARG A 32 -5.25 14.56 8.02
N ASP A 33 -5.63 15.02 6.83
CA ASP A 33 -5.25 16.33 6.27
C ASP A 33 -3.72 16.58 6.29
N ASP A 34 -2.93 15.53 6.02
CA ASP A 34 -1.48 15.60 5.90
C ASP A 34 -1.05 15.00 4.55
N GLU A 35 -0.54 15.86 3.67
CA GLU A 35 -0.07 15.49 2.32
C GLU A 35 1.06 14.45 2.34
N LYS A 36 1.78 14.30 3.47
CA LYS A 36 2.78 13.24 3.64
C LYS A 36 2.14 11.86 3.74
N LEU A 37 0.86 11.79 4.12
CA LEU A 37 0.12 10.54 4.29
C LEU A 37 -0.70 10.18 3.05
N ALA A 38 -1.42 11.15 2.49
CA ALA A 38 -2.14 11.00 1.22
C ALA A 38 -2.32 12.36 0.56
N TYR A 39 -2.36 12.38 -0.77
CA TYR A 39 -2.47 13.60 -1.56
C TYR A 39 -3.23 13.33 -2.86
N TYR A 40 -3.75 14.39 -3.48
CA TYR A 40 -4.20 14.33 -4.86
C TYR A 40 -3.06 14.74 -5.79
N ASP A 41 -2.79 13.95 -6.82
CA ASP A 41 -1.85 14.35 -7.87
C ASP A 41 -2.44 15.43 -8.79
N ASP A 42 -1.63 15.95 -9.72
CA ASP A 42 -2.06 16.98 -10.68
C ASP A 42 -3.20 16.54 -11.61
N SER A 43 -3.46 15.22 -11.70
CA SER A 43 -4.56 14.64 -12.47
C SER A 43 -5.80 14.37 -11.62
N GLY A 44 -5.80 14.72 -10.34
CA GLY A 44 -6.89 14.49 -9.39
C GLY A 44 -6.98 13.04 -8.89
N ASN A 45 -5.94 12.22 -9.09
CA ASN A 45 -5.92 10.87 -8.52
C ASN A 45 -5.54 10.93 -7.05
N LEU A 46 -6.26 10.17 -6.23
CA LEU A 46 -5.95 10.02 -4.82
C LEU A 46 -4.79 9.02 -4.64
N CYS A 47 -3.72 9.48 -4.02
CA CYS A 47 -2.46 8.76 -3.86
C CYS A 47 -2.08 8.59 -2.38
N VAL A 48 -1.49 7.44 -2.05
CA VAL A 48 -0.77 7.27 -0.78
C VAL A 48 0.53 8.06 -0.84
N GLY A 49 0.82 8.81 0.22
CA GLY A 49 2.03 9.62 0.35
C GLY A 49 3.30 8.77 0.18
N LYS A 50 4.26 9.30 -0.57
CA LYS A 50 5.53 8.60 -0.84
C LYS A 50 6.26 8.13 0.43
N PRO A 51 6.34 8.92 1.53
CA PRO A 51 6.97 8.47 2.77
C PRO A 51 6.26 7.26 3.40
N VAL A 52 4.93 7.22 3.36
CA VAL A 52 4.14 6.08 3.85
C VAL A 52 4.43 4.85 3.01
N LEU A 53 4.37 4.98 1.69
CA LEU A 53 4.58 3.85 0.78
C LEU A 53 5.97 3.24 0.96
N GLN A 54 7.01 4.08 1.12
CA GLN A 54 8.37 3.62 1.40
C GLN A 54 8.48 2.88 2.74
N ALA A 55 7.87 3.42 3.80
CA ALA A 55 7.85 2.77 5.11
C ALA A 55 7.07 1.45 5.07
N PHE A 56 5.94 1.40 4.36
CA PHE A 56 5.11 0.23 4.18
C PHE A 56 5.87 -0.88 3.46
N LEU A 57 6.38 -0.61 2.25
CA LEU A 57 7.14 -1.59 1.46
C LEU A 57 8.36 -2.15 2.21
N LYS A 58 8.98 -1.34 3.08
CA LYS A 58 10.10 -1.77 3.92
C LYS A 58 9.69 -2.80 4.99
N ILE A 59 8.48 -2.70 5.54
CA ILE A 59 7.99 -3.60 6.61
C ILE A 59 7.09 -4.74 6.09
N THR A 60 6.78 -4.74 4.79
CA THR A 60 5.96 -5.77 4.11
C THR A 60 6.64 -6.33 2.85
N PRO A 61 7.89 -6.85 2.95
CA PRO A 61 8.63 -7.32 1.77
C PRO A 61 7.95 -8.48 1.02
N ASP A 62 7.06 -9.22 1.69
CA ASP A 62 6.38 -10.39 1.13
C ASP A 62 5.04 -10.09 0.46
N LEU A 63 4.49 -8.89 0.66
CA LEU A 63 3.23 -8.50 0.03
C LEU A 63 3.43 -8.23 -1.46
N VAL A 64 2.43 -8.63 -2.26
CA VAL A 64 2.41 -8.41 -3.70
C VAL A 64 1.47 -7.26 -4.02
N TYR A 65 1.90 -6.35 -4.89
CA TYR A 65 1.00 -5.33 -5.46
C TYR A 65 0.42 -5.84 -6.78
N GLU A 66 -0.87 -6.12 -6.78
CA GLU A 66 -1.61 -6.57 -7.96
C GLU A 66 -2.07 -5.37 -8.79
N ARG A 67 -1.49 -5.18 -9.97
CA ARG A 67 -1.70 -3.98 -10.80
C ARG A 67 -3.11 -3.89 -11.42
N SER A 68 -3.74 -5.03 -11.71
CA SER A 68 -5.08 -5.08 -12.31
C SER A 68 -6.15 -4.56 -11.36
N SER A 69 -6.04 -4.90 -10.07
CA SER A 69 -6.95 -4.51 -8.99
C SER A 69 -6.45 -3.33 -8.16
N LYS A 70 -5.20 -2.89 -8.36
CA LYS A 70 -4.52 -1.82 -7.62
C LYS A 70 -4.55 -2.04 -6.11
N GLN A 71 -4.25 -3.25 -5.67
CA GLN A 71 -4.27 -3.63 -4.26
C GLN A 71 -3.00 -4.35 -3.83
N TRP A 72 -2.67 -4.25 -2.55
CA TRP A 72 -1.68 -5.10 -1.91
C TRP A 72 -2.37 -6.34 -1.37
N CYS A 73 -1.80 -7.52 -1.62
CA CYS A 73 -2.31 -8.79 -1.13
C CYS A 73 -1.18 -9.65 -0.56
N THR A 74 -1.54 -10.58 0.33
CA THR A 74 -0.63 -11.64 0.73
C THR A 74 -0.22 -12.48 -0.47
N ARG A 75 1.06 -12.87 -0.54
CA ARG A 75 1.53 -13.79 -1.58
C ARG A 75 0.77 -15.11 -1.45
N GLN A 76 -0.08 -15.41 -2.42
CA GLN A 76 -0.68 -16.74 -2.55
C GLN A 76 0.24 -17.67 -3.35
N ASP A 77 0.05 -18.99 -3.22
CA ASP A 77 0.92 -20.02 -3.83
C ASP A 77 1.03 -19.93 -5.36
N TYR A 78 0.02 -19.35 -6.03
CA TYR A 78 0.04 -19.12 -7.48
C TYR A 78 0.82 -17.85 -7.89
N HIS A 79 1.26 -17.01 -6.94
CA HIS A 79 2.31 -16.03 -7.16
C HIS A 79 3.67 -16.75 -7.12
N LEU A 80 3.83 -17.72 -8.02
CA LEU A 80 5.10 -18.39 -8.29
C LEU A 80 6.18 -17.31 -8.46
N PRO A 81 7.42 -17.54 -7.97
CA PRO A 81 8.53 -16.64 -8.25
C PRO A 81 8.67 -16.53 -9.77
N GLY A 82 8.22 -15.39 -10.31
CA GLY A 82 8.28 -15.09 -11.72
C GLY A 82 9.73 -14.97 -12.16
N ARG A 83 10.26 -16.07 -12.71
CA ARG A 83 11.44 -16.17 -13.58
C ARG A 83 12.74 -15.63 -12.98
N MET A 84 13.55 -16.52 -12.41
CA MET A 84 15.01 -16.36 -12.51
C MET A 84 15.33 -16.21 -14.00
N GLN A 85 15.66 -14.99 -14.45
CA GLN A 85 16.35 -14.82 -15.71
C GLN A 85 17.75 -15.42 -15.51
N SER A 86 17.98 -16.57 -16.12
CA SER A 86 19.30 -17.15 -16.40
C SER A 86 20.07 -16.27 -17.38
#